data_AF-A0A8T4DME0-F1
#
_entry.id   AF-A0A8T4DME0-F1
#
_cell.length_a   1.000
_cell.length_b   1.000
_cell.length_c   1.000
_cell.angle_alpha   90.00
_cell.angle_beta   90.00
_cell.angle_gamma   90.00
#
_symmetry.space_group_name_H-M   'P 1'
#
loop_
_entity.id
_entity.type
_entity.pdbx_description
1 polymer ?
#
loop_
_entity_poly.entity_id
_entity_poly.type
_entity_poly.pdbx_seq_one_letter_code
_entity_poly.pdbx_strand_id
1 'polypeptide(L)'
;MKESLDLKSWAVQYIKQRDLMRRDLVSFQEHEDRVACEYKEGHSVFYTWENLALDRLKGVKSEEISYFVCFCNEHNFKLLVDNWDLFKTKHNWTFIFLNPNFTERWIIKPFVHAKIADPSTLKQGLRTMYETCLGKEV
;
A
#
# COMPACT_ATOMS: atom_id res chain seq x y z
N MET A 1 8.16 -25.99 -5.57
CA MET A 1 8.69 -24.60 -5.58
C MET A 1 7.51 -23.69 -5.30
N LYS A 2 7.52 -22.91 -4.22
CA LYS A 2 6.52 -21.83 -4.04
C LYS A 2 6.85 -20.78 -5.09
N GLU A 3 5.89 -20.45 -5.97
CA GLU A 3 6.02 -19.28 -6.85
C GLU A 3 6.22 -18.05 -5.96
N SER A 4 7.28 -17.29 -6.23
CA SER A 4 7.53 -16.03 -5.54
C SER A 4 6.44 -15.04 -5.95
N LEU A 5 5.80 -14.39 -4.98
CA LEU A 5 4.76 -13.39 -5.25
C LEU A 5 5.37 -12.20 -6.00
N ASP A 6 5.00 -12.01 -7.27
CA ASP A 6 5.36 -10.82 -8.04
C ASP A 6 4.42 -9.66 -7.69
N LEU A 7 4.94 -8.65 -7.00
CA LEU A 7 4.20 -7.46 -6.56
C LEU A 7 3.60 -6.68 -7.74
N LYS A 8 4.29 -6.64 -8.89
CA LYS A 8 3.82 -5.89 -10.06
C LYS A 8 2.66 -6.60 -10.73
N SER A 9 2.78 -7.90 -11.01
CA SER A 9 1.66 -8.72 -11.49
C SER A 9 0.46 -8.63 -10.55
N TRP A 10 0.69 -8.69 -9.23
CA TRP A 10 -0.37 -8.52 -8.25
C TRP A 10 -1.05 -7.14 -8.36
N ALA A 11 -0.27 -6.06 -8.45
CA ALA A 11 -0.78 -4.70 -8.59
C ALA A 11 -1.61 -4.53 -9.87
N VAL A 12 -1.15 -5.05 -10.99
CA VAL A 12 -1.89 -5.03 -12.26
C VAL A 12 -3.23 -5.76 -12.13
N GLN A 13 -3.25 -6.93 -11.49
CA GLN A 13 -4.50 -7.66 -11.25
C GLN A 13 -5.44 -6.87 -10.33
N TYR A 14 -4.92 -6.25 -9.28
CA TYR A 14 -5.69 -5.39 -8.39
C TYR A 14 -6.30 -4.18 -9.12
N ILE A 15 -5.53 -3.52 -9.99
CA ILE A 15 -5.99 -2.41 -10.84
C ILE A 15 -7.14 -2.87 -11.75
N LYS A 16 -6.96 -3.99 -12.46
CA LYS A 16 -7.99 -4.56 -13.36
C LYS A 16 -9.27 -4.92 -12.59
N GLN A 17 -9.15 -5.54 -11.42
CA GLN A 17 -10.30 -5.86 -10.58
C GLN A 17 -11.06 -4.61 -10.12
N ARG A 18 -10.34 -3.53 -9.76
CA ARG A 18 -10.98 -2.25 -9.42
C ARG A 18 -11.67 -1.63 -10.62
N ASP A 19 -11.06 -1.69 -11.79
CA ASP A 19 -11.65 -1.15 -13.02
C ASP A 19 -12.90 -1.92 -13.44
N LEU A 20 -12.97 -3.24 -13.26
CA LEU A 20 -14.20 -4.00 -13.52
C LEU A 20 -15.41 -3.43 -12.75
N MET A 21 -15.18 -2.88 -11.56
CA MET A 21 -16.21 -2.26 -10.73
C MET A 21 -16.48 -0.80 -11.10
N ARG A 22 -15.44 -0.01 -11.42
CA ARG A 22 -15.55 1.45 -11.61
C ARG A 22 -15.68 1.89 -13.07
N ARG A 23 -15.12 1.11 -14.00
CA ARG A 23 -15.04 1.38 -15.45
C ARG A 23 -14.52 2.79 -15.75
N ASP A 24 -13.50 3.20 -14.99
CA ASP A 24 -12.90 4.53 -15.03
C ASP A 24 -11.44 4.52 -15.52
N LEU A 25 -10.82 3.35 -15.67
CA LEU A 25 -9.47 3.21 -16.22
C LEU A 25 -9.47 3.51 -17.71
N VAL A 26 -8.59 4.42 -18.13
CA VAL A 26 -8.33 4.74 -19.54
C VAL A 26 -7.17 3.91 -20.05
N SER A 27 -6.07 3.86 -19.31
CA SER A 27 -4.89 3.07 -19.64
C SER A 27 -3.99 2.86 -18.43
N PHE A 28 -3.04 1.90 -18.52
CA PHE A 28 -1.95 1.79 -17.57
C PHE A 28 -0.64 1.46 -18.29
N GLN A 29 0.48 1.85 -17.69
CA GLN A 29 1.84 1.58 -18.17
C GLN A 29 2.66 0.93 -17.06
N GLU A 30 3.28 -0.20 -17.38
CA GLU A 30 4.19 -0.89 -16.47
C GLU A 30 5.61 -0.35 -16.64
N HIS A 31 6.23 -0.01 -15.51
CA HIS A 31 7.64 0.33 -15.41
C HIS A 31 8.37 -0.76 -14.61
N GLU A 32 9.67 -0.55 -14.35
CA GLU A 32 10.48 -1.48 -13.58
C GLU A 32 9.94 -1.67 -12.16
N ASP A 33 9.64 -0.58 -11.45
CA ASP A 33 9.29 -0.57 -10.02
C ASP A 33 7.88 0.00 -9.72
N ARG A 34 7.08 0.27 -10.76
CA ARG A 34 5.77 0.87 -10.61
C ARG A 34 4.83 0.61 -11.78
N VAL A 35 3.54 0.83 -11.56
CA VAL A 35 2.49 0.87 -12.58
C VAL A 35 1.81 2.25 -12.54
N ALA A 36 1.91 3.00 -13.64
CA ALA A 36 1.24 4.28 -13.79
C ALA A 36 -0.13 4.08 -14.44
N CYS A 37 -1.18 4.63 -13.84
CA CYS A 37 -2.56 4.45 -14.28
C CYS A 37 -3.21 5.80 -14.58
N GLU A 38 -3.83 5.90 -15.76
CA GLU A 38 -4.65 7.03 -16.15
C GLU A 38 -6.13 6.65 -16.03
N TYR A 39 -6.88 7.46 -15.28
CA TYR A 39 -8.33 7.33 -15.09
C TYR A 39 -9.05 8.56 -15.63
N LYS A 40 -10.37 8.45 -15.85
CA LYS A 40 -11.20 9.56 -16.33
C LYS A 40 -11.12 10.82 -15.45
N GLU A 41 -10.87 10.67 -14.16
CA GLU A 41 -10.85 11.76 -13.17
C GLU A 41 -9.46 11.98 -12.54
N GLY A 42 -8.39 11.51 -13.18
CA GLY A 42 -7.01 11.76 -12.74
C GLY A 42 -6.09 10.57 -12.89
N HIS A 43 -4.91 10.66 -12.29
CA HIS A 43 -3.88 9.62 -12.37
C HIS A 43 -3.56 9.03 -10.99
N SER A 44 -3.07 7.79 -10.98
CA SER A 44 -2.47 7.20 -9.79
C SER A 44 -1.27 6.34 -10.15
N VAL A 45 -0.38 6.14 -9.18
CA VAL A 45 0.83 5.34 -9.35
C VAL A 45 0.88 4.27 -8.26
N PHE A 46 1.12 3.04 -8.68
CA PHE A 46 1.32 1.89 -7.81
C PHE A 46 2.81 1.54 -7.79
N TYR A 47 3.51 1.93 -6.73
CA TYR A 47 4.90 1.59 -6.47
C TYR A 47 4.98 0.18 -5.89
N THR A 48 5.80 -0.70 -6.48
CA THR A 48 5.89 -2.12 -6.13
C THR A 48 7.27 -2.42 -5.57
N TRP A 49 7.43 -2.26 -4.26
CA TRP A 49 8.72 -2.40 -3.57
C TRP A 49 8.62 -3.46 -2.49
N GLU A 50 9.48 -4.48 -2.54
CA GLU A 50 9.51 -5.51 -1.49
C GLU A 50 9.73 -4.91 -0.10
N ASN A 51 10.69 -3.97 -0.02
CA ASN A 51 11.01 -3.21 1.17
C ASN A 51 10.86 -1.72 0.90
N LEU A 52 10.11 -1.05 1.76
CA LEU A 52 9.97 0.39 1.79
C LEU A 52 11.29 1.03 2.23
N ALA A 53 11.59 2.19 1.67
CA ALA A 53 12.72 3.01 2.04
C ALA A 53 12.29 4.48 2.10
N LEU A 54 12.67 5.17 3.17
CA LEU A 54 12.16 6.51 3.48
C LEU A 54 12.63 7.56 2.47
N ASP A 55 13.86 7.42 1.96
CA ASP A 55 14.42 8.22 0.87
C ASP A 55 13.60 8.09 -0.42
N ARG A 56 13.22 6.86 -0.80
CA ARG A 56 12.35 6.62 -1.96
C ARG A 56 10.96 7.23 -1.77
N LEU A 57 10.36 7.04 -0.60
CA LEU A 57 9.06 7.62 -0.26
C LEU A 57 9.09 9.15 -0.31
N LYS A 58 10.18 9.79 0.13
CA LYS A 58 10.34 11.26 0.06
C LYS A 58 10.45 11.78 -1.38
N GLY A 59 10.87 10.96 -2.33
CA GLY A 59 10.94 11.31 -3.76
C GLY A 59 9.61 11.25 -4.51
N VAL A 60 8.56 10.69 -3.89
CA VAL A 60 7.22 10.57 -4.45
C VAL A 60 6.56 11.95 -4.53
N LYS A 61 5.87 12.23 -5.65
CA LYS A 61 5.25 13.54 -5.86
C LYS A 61 4.08 13.74 -4.91
N SER A 62 3.94 14.95 -4.39
CA SER A 62 2.96 15.24 -3.33
C SER A 62 1.51 15.28 -3.79
N GLU A 63 1.30 15.44 -5.10
CA GLU A 63 0.02 15.63 -5.77
C GLU A 63 -0.55 14.35 -6.38
N GLU A 64 0.27 13.30 -6.54
CA GLU A 64 -0.13 12.07 -7.22
C GLU A 64 -0.84 11.09 -6.27
N ILE A 65 -1.92 10.44 -6.68
CA ILE A 65 -2.53 9.38 -5.87
C ILE A 65 -1.57 8.19 -5.86
N SER A 66 -0.96 7.91 -4.70
CA SER A 66 0.12 6.93 -4.57
C SER A 66 -0.34 5.71 -3.79
N TYR A 67 -0.08 4.53 -4.36
CA TYR A 67 -0.22 3.24 -3.69
C TYR A 67 1.16 2.62 -3.53
N PHE A 68 1.52 2.23 -2.31
CA PHE A 68 2.77 1.53 -1.99
C PHE A 68 2.47 0.06 -1.72
N VAL A 69 2.69 -0.78 -2.73
CA VAL A 69 2.50 -2.22 -2.66
C VAL A 69 3.81 -2.86 -2.21
N CYS A 70 3.80 -3.51 -1.05
CA CYS A 70 4.99 -4.07 -0.43
C CYS A 70 4.68 -5.36 0.33
N PHE A 71 5.71 -6.10 0.76
CA PHE A 71 5.49 -7.28 1.59
C PHE A 71 5.10 -6.89 3.01
N CYS A 72 4.24 -7.69 3.61
CA CYS A 72 3.93 -7.66 5.02
C CYS A 72 5.10 -8.28 5.79
N ASN A 73 6.03 -7.43 6.23
CA ASN A 73 7.20 -7.83 7.01
C ASN A 73 7.49 -6.78 8.11
N GLU A 74 8.33 -7.17 9.08
CA GLU A 74 8.62 -6.32 10.24
C GLU A 74 9.29 -4.99 9.85
N HIS A 75 10.13 -5.02 8.81
CA HIS A 75 10.82 -3.82 8.30
C HIS A 75 9.83 -2.77 7.80
N ASN A 76 8.91 -3.15 6.91
CA ASN A 76 7.89 -2.27 6.35
C ASN A 76 6.89 -1.80 7.42
N PHE A 77 6.53 -2.69 8.36
CA PHE A 77 5.69 -2.34 9.50
C PHE A 77 6.34 -1.28 10.40
N LYS A 78 7.60 -1.51 10.83
CA LYS A 78 8.34 -0.51 11.63
C LYS A 78 8.49 0.81 10.90
N LEU A 79 8.82 0.77 9.61
CA LEU A 79 8.95 2.00 8.83
C LEU A 79 7.64 2.82 8.85
N LEU A 80 6.49 2.17 8.66
CA LEU A 80 5.17 2.81 8.74
C LEU A 80 4.91 3.41 10.13
N VAL A 81 5.11 2.63 11.19
CA VAL A 81 4.79 3.01 12.58
C VAL A 81 5.73 4.11 13.08
N ASP A 82 7.03 3.94 12.87
CA ASP A 82 8.06 4.87 13.36
C ASP A 82 8.01 6.23 12.62
N ASN A 83 7.40 6.27 11.43
CA ASN A 83 7.22 7.50 10.64
C ASN A 83 5.73 7.88 10.48
N TRP A 84 4.86 7.42 11.37
CA TRP A 84 3.42 7.63 11.27
C TRP A 84 3.04 9.12 11.16
N ASP A 85 3.70 9.97 11.95
CA ASP A 85 3.44 11.42 11.96
C ASP A 85 3.75 12.09 10.62
N LEU A 86 4.73 11.57 9.88
CA LEU A 86 4.99 12.02 8.52
C LEU A 86 3.87 11.56 7.58
N PHE A 87 3.52 10.27 7.62
CA PHE A 87 2.60 9.68 6.65
C PHE A 87 1.15 10.14 6.86
N LYS A 88 0.72 10.42 8.09
CA LYS A 88 -0.63 10.92 8.36
C LYS A 88 -0.92 12.28 7.74
N THR A 89 0.10 13.03 7.31
CA THR A 89 -0.06 14.30 6.59
C THR A 89 -0.33 14.12 5.08
N LYS A 90 -0.12 12.91 4.54
CA LYS A 90 -0.21 12.62 3.11
C LYS A 90 -1.62 12.09 2.75
N HIS A 91 -2.47 12.97 2.24
CA HIS A 91 -3.89 12.69 1.97
C HIS A 91 -4.14 11.73 0.79
N ASN A 92 -3.15 11.57 -0.07
CA ASN A 92 -3.15 10.82 -1.32
C ASN A 92 -2.35 9.51 -1.25
N TRP A 93 -1.84 9.13 -0.09
CA TRP A 93 -1.01 7.93 0.08
C TRP A 93 -1.79 6.77 0.67
N THR A 94 -1.61 5.58 0.08
CA THR A 94 -2.16 4.31 0.54
C THR A 94 -1.06 3.26 0.56
N PHE A 95 -0.91 2.53 1.66
CA PHE A 95 0.00 1.40 1.76
C PHE A 95 -0.81 0.10 1.65
N ILE A 96 -0.30 -0.85 0.88
CA ILE A 96 -0.86 -2.18 0.67
C ILE A 96 0.23 -3.20 1.02
N PHE A 97 0.04 -3.88 2.14
CA PHE A 97 0.93 -4.92 2.63
C PHE A 97 0.38 -6.29 2.21
N LEU A 98 1.21 -7.07 1.52
CA LEU A 98 0.87 -8.38 1.01
C LEU A 98 1.66 -9.46 1.72
N ASN A 99 1.00 -10.54 2.13
CA ASN A 99 1.70 -11.71 2.60
C ASN A 99 1.98 -12.66 1.41
N PRO A 100 3.23 -13.08 1.15
CA PRO A 100 3.51 -14.07 0.10
C PRO A 100 3.02 -15.49 0.46
N ASN A 101 2.72 -15.75 1.73
CA ASN A 101 2.33 -17.08 2.22
C ASN A 101 0.82 -17.25 2.43
N PHE A 102 0.07 -16.15 2.50
CA PHE A 102 -1.34 -16.14 2.84
C PHE A 102 -2.11 -15.17 1.93
N THR A 103 -3.43 -15.32 1.83
CA THR A 103 -4.26 -14.49 0.94
C THR A 103 -4.59 -13.13 1.57
N GLU A 104 -4.40 -13.02 2.87
CA GLU A 104 -4.62 -11.82 3.67
C GLU A 104 -3.73 -10.68 3.19
N ARG A 105 -4.36 -9.51 3.10
CA ARG A 105 -3.69 -8.25 2.80
C ARG A 105 -4.13 -7.21 3.79
N TRP A 106 -3.24 -6.28 4.06
CA TRP A 106 -3.52 -5.13 4.91
C TRP A 106 -3.40 -3.85 4.10
N ILE A 107 -4.48 -3.09 4.02
CA ILE A 107 -4.50 -1.79 3.33
C ILE A 107 -4.67 -0.70 4.37
N ILE A 108 -3.84 0.34 4.30
CA ILE A 108 -3.92 1.48 5.20
C ILE A 108 -3.70 2.80 4.49
N LYS A 109 -4.57 3.76 4.80
CA LYS A 109 -4.47 5.15 4.35
C LYS A 109 -4.22 6.03 5.58
N PRO A 110 -2.95 6.39 5.89
CA PRO A 110 -2.59 7.00 7.17
C PRO A 110 -3.37 8.28 7.48
N PHE A 111 -3.57 9.16 6.50
CA PHE A 111 -4.37 10.37 6.67
C PHE A 111 -5.81 10.10 7.12
N VAL A 112 -6.46 9.08 6.55
CA VAL A 112 -7.83 8.71 6.93
C VAL A 112 -7.82 8.03 8.30
N HIS A 113 -6.92 7.07 8.51
CA HIS A 113 -6.86 6.32 9.76
C HIS A 113 -6.53 7.21 10.95
N ALA A 114 -5.65 8.21 10.80
CA ALA A 114 -5.35 9.16 11.86
C ALA A 114 -6.54 10.08 12.23
N LYS A 115 -7.54 10.23 11.35
CA LYS A 115 -8.76 11.02 11.64
C LYS A 115 -9.83 10.23 12.37
N ILE A 116 -9.84 8.90 12.23
CA ILE A 116 -10.90 8.03 12.76
C ILE A 116 -10.44 7.20 13.95
N ALA A 117 -9.14 6.91 14.07
CA ALA A 117 -8.59 6.13 15.16
C ALA A 117 -8.28 7.02 16.37
N ASP A 118 -8.47 6.48 17.57
CA ASP A 118 -7.95 7.09 18.78
C ASP A 118 -6.40 6.99 18.79
N PRO A 119 -5.68 8.11 18.90
CA PRO A 119 -4.22 8.10 19.00
C PRO A 119 -3.68 7.17 20.09
N SER A 120 -4.42 6.98 21.19
CA SER A 120 -3.99 6.14 22.32
C SER A 120 -3.93 4.65 21.98
N THR A 121 -4.77 4.19 21.04
CA THR A 121 -4.90 2.77 20.66
C THR A 121 -4.37 2.47 19.25
N LEU A 122 -4.05 3.50 18.47
CA LEU A 122 -3.61 3.38 17.08
C LEU A 122 -2.48 2.35 16.91
N LYS A 123 -1.42 2.44 17.72
CA LYS A 123 -0.26 1.55 17.60
C LYS A 123 -0.64 0.08 17.80
N GLN A 124 -1.54 -0.19 18.75
CA GLN A 124 -2.07 -1.53 18.99
C GLN A 124 -2.94 -1.98 17.81
N GLY A 125 -3.81 -1.12 17.28
CA GLY A 125 -4.61 -1.42 16.09
C GLY A 125 -3.74 -1.76 14.87
N LEU A 126 -2.71 -0.96 14.58
CA LEU A 126 -1.74 -1.24 13.51
C LEU A 126 -1.05 -2.59 13.71
N ARG A 127 -0.67 -2.92 14.95
CA ARG A 127 -0.03 -4.18 15.29
C ARG A 127 -0.95 -5.37 15.02
N THR A 128 -2.21 -5.30 15.44
CA THR A 128 -3.22 -6.32 15.17
C THR A 128 -3.40 -6.53 13.67
N MET A 129 -3.54 -5.46 12.87
CA MET A 129 -3.68 -5.58 11.42
C MET A 129 -2.46 -6.27 10.76
N TYR A 130 -1.26 -5.94 11.23
CA TYR A 130 -0.02 -6.60 10.80
C TYR A 130 0.01 -8.08 11.17
N GLU A 131 -0.33 -8.43 12.41
CA GLU A 131 -0.34 -9.82 12.89
C GLU A 131 -1.38 -10.68 12.19
N THR A 132 -2.58 -10.15 11.95
CA THR A 132 -3.61 -10.81 11.13
C THR A 132 -3.12 -11.04 9.70
N CYS A 133 -2.45 -10.05 9.10
CA CYS A 133 -1.87 -10.22 7.76
C CYS A 133 -0.74 -11.28 7.74
N LEU A 134 -0.07 -11.51 8.87
CA LEU A 134 0.89 -12.61 9.04
C LEU A 134 0.25 -13.98 9.29
N GLY A 135 -1.08 -14.07 9.38
CA GLY A 135 -1.78 -15.31 9.72
C GLY A 135 -1.60 -15.73 11.18
N LYS A 136 -1.24 -14.79 12.07
CA LYS A 136 -1.20 -15.05 13.51
C LYS A 136 -2.62 -14.94 14.07
N GLU A 137 -3.00 -15.88 14.93
CA GLU A 137 -4.20 -15.75 15.75
C GLU A 137 -4.00 -14.57 16.70
N VAL A 138 -4.89 -13.57 16.62
CA VAL A 138 -4.90 -12.36 17.46
C VAL A 138 -5.99 -12.46 18.50
#